data_AF-A0A944LC61-F1
#
_entry.id   AF-A0A944LC61-F1
#
_cell.length_a   1.000
_cell.length_b   1.000
_cell.length_c   1.000
_cell.angle_alpha   90.00
_cell.angle_beta   90.00
_cell.angle_gamma   90.00
#
_symmetry.space_group_name_H-M   'P 1'
#
loop_
_entity.id
_entity.type
_entity.pdbx_description
1 polymer ?
#
loop_
_entity_poly.entity_id
_entity_poly.type
_entity_poly.pdbx_seq_one_letter_code
_entity_poly.pdbx_strand_id
1 'polypeptide(L)'
;MTDRDQDGDLWEEFDRLPPAGPDRVEGLPGGQPQGFGFRTGVRSAKVAFGFAVYALVLGTVLVLTGVVVFIGQGQWLLVGLMVLVEAVFVFAFKRLAEQARNRRSAE
;
A
#
# COMPACT_ATOMS: atom_id res chain seq x y z
N MET A 1 27.33 49.77 6.48
CA MET A 1 27.76 49.25 5.17
C MET A 1 28.89 48.28 5.43
N THR A 2 28.56 47.01 5.66
CA THR A 2 29.49 45.88 5.75
C THR A 2 28.70 44.65 5.36
N ASP A 3 28.35 44.60 4.08
CA ASP A 3 27.94 43.39 3.38
C ASP A 3 29.26 42.73 2.97
N ARG A 4 29.61 41.60 3.59
CA ARG A 4 30.82 40.84 3.27
C ARG A 4 30.35 39.52 2.69
N ASP A 5 30.27 39.51 1.37
CA ASP A 5 30.66 38.42 0.46
C ASP A 5 30.74 37.03 1.13
N GLN A 6 29.57 36.48 1.49
CA GLN A 6 29.40 35.06 1.81
C GLN A 6 28.93 34.26 0.58
N ASP A 7 29.07 34.83 -0.61
CA ASP A 7 28.86 34.14 -1.89
C ASP A 7 30.14 33.39 -2.31
N GLY A 8 30.74 32.67 -1.37
CA GLY A 8 31.64 31.57 -1.72
C GLY A 8 30.75 30.52 -2.38
N ASP A 9 30.81 30.42 -3.70
CA ASP A 9 29.93 29.60 -4.51
C ASP A 9 29.95 28.15 -3.97
N LEU A 10 28.90 27.78 -3.23
CA LEU A 10 28.79 26.52 -2.48
C LEU A 10 28.99 25.31 -3.40
N TRP A 11 28.80 25.52 -4.70
CA TRP A 11 29.05 24.55 -5.77
C TRP A 11 30.53 24.29 -6.02
N GLU A 12 31.42 25.29 -5.91
CA GLU A 12 32.87 25.06 -6.02
C GLU A 12 33.43 24.27 -4.83
N GLU A 13 32.86 24.43 -3.63
CA GLU A 13 33.20 23.58 -2.48
C GLU A 13 32.72 22.15 -2.67
N PHE A 14 31.52 21.95 -3.25
CA PHE A 14 30.97 20.64 -3.53
C PHE A 14 31.79 19.87 -4.57
N ASP A 15 32.20 20.53 -5.66
CA ASP A 15 33.02 19.91 -6.72
C ASP A 15 34.43 19.52 -6.25
N ARG A 16 34.91 20.10 -5.15
CA ARG A 16 36.19 19.75 -4.51
C ARG A 16 36.07 18.60 -3.50
N LEU A 17 34.86 18.13 -3.20
CA LEU A 17 34.69 16.99 -2.30
C LEU A 17 35.24 15.72 -2.97
N PRO A 18 36.04 14.91 -2.25
CA PRO A 18 36.47 13.63 -2.77
C PRO A 18 35.24 12.73 -3.02
N PRO A 19 35.29 11.81 -4.00
CA PRO A 19 34.18 10.88 -4.25
C PRO A 19 33.82 10.18 -2.94
N ALA A 20 32.52 10.14 -2.63
CA ALA A 20 32.00 9.43 -1.46
C ALA A 20 32.67 8.06 -1.41
N GLY A 21 33.33 7.75 -0.28
CA GLY A 21 34.17 6.58 -0.12
C GLY A 21 33.45 5.28 -0.52
N PRO A 22 34.20 4.17 -0.69
CA PRO A 22 33.65 2.92 -1.20
C PRO A 22 32.34 2.57 -0.51
N ASP A 23 31.28 2.37 -1.31
CA ASP A 23 29.89 2.05 -0.91
C ASP A 23 29.76 0.68 -0.20
N ARG A 24 30.88 0.12 0.28
CA ARG A 24 30.98 -1.13 1.01
C ARG A 24 31.54 -0.84 2.39
N VAL A 25 30.66 -0.90 3.37
CA VAL A 25 31.05 -1.02 4.77
C VAL A 25 31.87 -2.32 4.90
N GLU A 26 33.14 -2.21 5.31
CA GLU A 26 34.01 -3.36 5.53
C GLU A 26 33.40 -4.28 6.60
N GLY A 27 33.21 -5.57 6.25
CA GLY A 27 32.76 -6.62 7.19
C GLY A 27 31.39 -7.24 6.91
N LEU A 28 30.62 -6.78 5.91
CA LEU A 28 29.31 -7.37 5.58
C LEU A 28 29.36 -8.20 4.29
N PRO A 29 29.26 -9.55 4.35
CA PRO A 29 29.19 -10.38 3.15
C PRO A 29 27.80 -10.22 2.53
N GLY A 30 27.75 -9.51 1.40
CA GLY A 30 26.50 -9.25 0.67
C GLY A 30 25.99 -7.84 0.95
N GLY A 31 26.37 -6.91 0.07
CA GLY A 31 25.87 -5.53 0.06
C GLY A 31 24.37 -5.51 -0.18
N GLN A 32 23.58 -5.58 0.89
CA GLN A 32 22.27 -4.97 0.89
C GLN A 32 22.52 -3.46 0.91
N PRO A 33 22.05 -2.71 -0.09
CA PRO A 33 22.22 -1.27 -0.08
C PRO A 33 21.57 -0.71 1.19
N GLN A 34 22.33 0.00 2.02
CA GLN A 34 21.78 0.89 3.05
C GLN A 34 21.26 2.19 2.37
N GLY A 35 20.60 2.04 1.22
CA GLY A 35 20.04 3.14 0.46
C GLY A 35 18.56 3.25 0.75
N PHE A 36 18.11 4.41 1.24
CA PHE A 36 16.71 4.82 1.36
C PHE A 36 15.77 3.66 1.67
N GLY A 37 15.98 3.04 2.83
CA GLY A 37 14.97 2.22 3.46
C GLY A 37 13.78 3.11 3.75
N PHE A 38 12.94 3.37 2.75
CA PHE A 38 11.55 3.62 3.00
C PHE A 38 11.14 2.47 3.91
N ARG A 39 10.98 2.80 5.18
CA ARG A 39 10.04 2.12 6.04
C ARG A 39 8.64 2.39 5.46
N THR A 40 8.39 2.04 4.19
CA THR A 40 7.09 1.52 3.77
C THR A 40 6.87 0.14 4.42
N GLY A 41 7.68 -0.22 5.42
CA GLY A 41 7.21 -0.68 6.73
C GLY A 41 6.14 0.23 7.36
N VAL A 42 5.04 0.52 6.65
CA VAL A 42 3.75 0.30 7.30
C VAL A 42 3.86 -1.12 7.86
N ARG A 43 3.37 -1.39 9.07
CA ARG A 43 3.04 -2.76 9.49
C ARG A 43 1.90 -3.30 8.60
N SER A 44 2.14 -3.32 7.28
CA SER A 44 1.18 -3.00 6.22
C SER A 44 0.11 -4.05 6.08
N ALA A 45 0.40 -5.27 6.52
CA ALA A 45 -0.58 -6.33 6.63
C ALA A 45 -1.80 -5.92 7.48
N LYS A 46 -1.62 -5.18 8.60
CA LYS A 46 -2.75 -4.76 9.45
C LYS A 46 -3.59 -3.66 8.79
N VAL A 47 -2.95 -2.70 8.13
CA VAL A 47 -3.66 -1.60 7.44
C VAL A 47 -4.37 -2.12 6.20
N ALA A 48 -3.69 -2.95 5.40
CA ALA A 48 -4.30 -3.60 4.24
C ALA A 48 -5.46 -4.50 4.63
N PHE A 49 -5.34 -5.26 5.73
CA PHE A 49 -6.44 -6.05 6.26
C PHE A 49 -7.60 -5.16 6.74
N GLY A 50 -7.32 -4.08 7.46
CA GLY A 50 -8.34 -3.12 7.89
C GLY A 50 -9.08 -2.47 6.70
N PHE A 51 -8.34 -2.05 5.67
CA PHE A 51 -8.91 -1.54 4.43
C PHE A 51 -9.76 -2.59 3.71
N ALA A 52 -9.28 -3.83 3.64
CA ALA A 52 -10.01 -4.93 3.03
C ALA A 52 -11.34 -5.17 3.78
N VAL A 53 -11.33 -5.25 5.11
CA VAL A 53 -12.55 -5.40 5.91
C VAL A 53 -13.49 -4.20 5.72
N TYR A 54 -12.95 -2.98 5.71
CA TYR A 54 -13.74 -1.77 5.46
C TYR A 54 -14.42 -1.82 4.09
N ALA A 55 -13.68 -2.17 3.03
CA ALA A 55 -14.23 -2.31 1.69
C ALA A 55 -15.28 -3.42 1.60
N LEU A 56 -15.09 -4.54 2.33
CA LEU A 56 -16.07 -5.61 2.42
C LEU A 56 -17.39 -5.09 3.03
N VAL A 57 -17.33 -4.45 4.20
CA VAL A 57 -18.51 -3.91 4.87
C VAL A 57 -19.20 -2.85 4.00
N LEU A 58 -18.43 -1.92 3.44
CA LEU A 58 -18.98 -0.86 2.60
C LEU A 58 -19.67 -1.42 1.35
N GLY A 59 -19.04 -2.40 0.70
CA GLY A 59 -19.61 -3.11 -0.45
C GLY A 59 -20.93 -3.82 -0.11
N THR A 60 -20.94 -4.58 0.99
CA THR A 60 -22.16 -5.28 1.44
C THR A 60 -23.30 -4.31 1.77
N VAL A 61 -23.02 -3.17 2.42
CA VAL A 61 -24.03 -2.13 2.68
C VAL A 61 -24.59 -1.55 1.38
N LEU A 62 -23.74 -1.31 0.38
CA LEU A 62 -24.17 -0.82 -0.93
C LEU A 62 -25.08 -1.83 -1.63
N VAL A 63 -24.71 -3.11 -1.64
CA VAL A 63 -25.53 -4.18 -2.22
C VAL A 63 -26.87 -4.28 -1.49
N LEU A 64 -26.88 -4.29 -0.17
CA LEU A 64 -28.12 -4.34 0.62
C LEU A 64 -29.05 -3.17 0.30
N THR A 65 -28.49 -1.97 0.20
CA THR A 65 -29.25 -0.77 -0.19
C THR A 65 -29.84 -0.93 -1.59
N GLY A 66 -29.05 -1.39 -2.56
CA GLY A 66 -29.52 -1.67 -3.92
C GLY A 66 -30.62 -2.72 -3.97
N VAL A 67 -30.49 -3.81 -3.21
CA VAL A 67 -31.49 -4.88 -3.10
C VAL A 67 -32.80 -4.33 -2.56
N VAL A 68 -32.79 -3.56 -1.48
CA VAL A 68 -34.01 -2.94 -0.91
C VAL A 68 -34.72 -2.06 -1.95
N VAL A 69 -33.97 -1.22 -2.66
CA VAL A 69 -34.51 -0.33 -3.69
C VAL A 69 -35.11 -1.13 -4.86
N PHE A 70 -34.39 -2.13 -5.39
CA PHE A 70 -34.85 -2.89 -6.54
C PHE A 70 -36.01 -3.84 -6.24
N ILE A 71 -36.10 -4.36 -5.01
CA ILE A 71 -37.30 -5.07 -4.55
C ILE A 71 -38.51 -4.13 -4.57
N GLY A 72 -38.36 -2.90 -4.07
CA GLY A 72 -39.43 -1.89 -4.11
C GLY A 72 -39.86 -1.51 -5.52
N GLN A 73 -38.97 -1.63 -6.51
CA GLN A 73 -39.25 -1.37 -7.93
C GLN A 73 -39.69 -2.62 -8.71
N GLY A 74 -39.78 -3.80 -8.06
CA GLY A 74 -40.14 -5.07 -8.70
C GLY A 74 -39.09 -5.61 -9.68
N GLN A 75 -37.86 -5.09 -9.65
CA GLN A 75 -36.79 -5.42 -10.60
C GLN A 75 -35.97 -6.63 -10.14
N TRP A 76 -36.59 -7.81 -10.16
CA TRP A 76 -35.99 -9.07 -9.70
C TRP A 76 -34.69 -9.46 -10.41
N LEU A 77 -34.54 -9.10 -11.69
CA LEU A 77 -33.30 -9.32 -12.43
C LEU A 77 -32.12 -8.58 -11.78
N LEU A 78 -32.31 -7.31 -11.43
CA LEU A 78 -31.27 -6.50 -10.79
C LEU A 78 -30.99 -6.97 -9.36
N VAL A 79 -32.00 -7.47 -8.65
CA VAL A 79 -31.80 -8.13 -7.36
C VAL A 79 -30.91 -9.37 -7.52
N GLY A 80 -31.20 -10.23 -8.50
CA GLY A 80 -30.38 -11.39 -8.81
C GLY A 80 -28.93 -11.01 -9.17
N LEU A 81 -28.76 -9.96 -9.97
CA LEU A 81 -27.44 -9.43 -10.32
C LEU A 81 -26.70 -8.91 -9.07
N MET A 82 -27.37 -8.18 -8.19
CA MET A 82 -26.80 -7.68 -6.94
C MET A 82 -26.31 -8.82 -6.03
N VAL A 83 -27.10 -9.88 -5.90
CA VAL A 83 -26.71 -11.08 -5.15
C VAL A 83 -25.51 -11.79 -5.79
N LEU A 84 -25.47 -11.89 -7.13
CA LEU A 84 -24.35 -12.46 -7.85
C LEU A 84 -23.06 -11.66 -7.63
N VAL A 85 -23.15 -10.33 -7.69
CA VAL A 85 -22.01 -9.43 -7.44
C VAL A 85 -21.49 -9.63 -6.02
N GLU A 86 -22.36 -9.65 -5.01
CA GLU A 86 -21.96 -9.89 -3.61
C GLU A 86 -21.30 -11.27 -3.44
N ALA A 87 -21.85 -12.32 -4.05
CA ALA A 87 -21.28 -13.66 -3.98
C ALA A 87 -19.86 -13.71 -4.56
N VAL A 88 -19.64 -13.08 -5.71
CA VAL A 88 -18.30 -12.96 -6.32
C VAL A 88 -17.37 -12.17 -5.42
N PHE A 89 -17.85 -11.07 -4.84
CA PHE A 89 -17.06 -10.20 -3.98
C PHE A 89 -16.60 -10.92 -2.71
N VAL A 90 -17.51 -11.61 -2.00
CA VAL A 90 -17.21 -12.44 -0.84
C VAL A 90 -16.26 -13.58 -1.19
N PHE A 91 -16.46 -14.24 -2.34
CA PHE A 91 -15.59 -15.32 -2.79
C PHE A 91 -14.16 -14.82 -3.07
N ALA A 92 -14.01 -13.70 -3.77
CA ALA A 92 -12.72 -13.07 -4.01
C ALA A 92 -12.03 -12.70 -2.70
N PHE A 93 -12.78 -12.13 -1.75
CA PHE A 93 -12.28 -11.77 -0.44
C PHE A 93 -11.78 -12.98 0.36
N LYS A 94 -12.56 -14.07 0.37
CA LYS A 94 -12.18 -15.33 1.01
C LYS A 94 -10.88 -15.88 0.42
N ARG A 95 -10.76 -15.89 -0.91
CA ARG A 95 -9.55 -16.35 -1.61
C ARG A 95 -8.32 -15.50 -1.24
N LEU A 96 -8.48 -14.18 -1.16
CA LEU A 96 -7.41 -13.28 -0.73
C LEU A 96 -7.01 -13.53 0.73
N ALA A 97 -7.97 -13.76 1.62
CA ALA A 97 -7.71 -14.07 3.02
C ALA A 97 -6.94 -15.40 3.18
N GLU A 98 -7.31 -16.43 2.41
CA GLU A 98 -6.60 -17.71 2.37
C GLU A 98 -5.16 -17.56 1.87
N GLN A 99 -4.94 -16.79 0.79
CA GLN A 99 -3.59 -16.49 0.28
C GLN A 99 -2.74 -15.74 1.31
N ALA A 100 -3.32 -14.77 2.01
CA ALA A 100 -2.64 -14.01 3.06
C ALA A 100 -2.30 -14.88 4.28
N ARG A 101 -3.12 -15.89 4.60
CA ARG A 101 -2.84 -16.84 5.68
C ARG A 101 -1.69 -17.78 5.32
N ASN A 102 -1.70 -18.34 4.11
CA ASN A 102 -0.68 -19.30 3.67
C ASN A 102 0.72 -18.67 3.57
N ARG A 103 0.82 -17.39 3.22
CA ARG A 103 2.11 -16.66 3.22
C ARG A 103 2.75 -16.57 4.61
N ARG A 104 1.95 -16.44 5.68
CA ARG A 104 2.43 -16.37 7.07
C ARG A 104 2.90 -17.72 7.63
N SER A 105 2.57 -18.83 6.98
CA SER A 105 3.02 -20.18 7.40
C SER A 105 4.34 -20.60 6.75
N ALA A 106 4.85 -19.81 5.80
CA ALA A 106 6.09 -20.09 5.06
C ALA A 106 7.27 -19.22 5.51
N GLU A 107 7.03 -18.24 6.39
CA GLU A 107 8.05 -17.53 7.21
C GLU A 107 8.17 -18.22 8.57
#